data_AF-A0A971KHG2-F1
#
_entry.id   AF-A0A971KHG2-F1
#
_cell.length_a   1.000
_cell.length_b   1.000
_cell.length_c   1.000
_cell.angle_alpha   90.00
_cell.angle_beta   90.00
_cell.angle_gamma   90.00
#
_symmetry.space_group_name_H-M   'P 1'
#
loop_
_entity.id
_entity.type
_entity.pdbx_description
1 polymer ?
#
loop_
_entity_poly.entity_id
_entity_poly.type
_entity_poly.pdbx_seq_one_letter_code
_entity_poly.pdbx_strand_id
1 'polypeptide(L)'
;MSSKETNNAEADREQIVEFKPVKVKRKQMAEADAASKKDQGSPKKKLKVTPAQVFTYVILVVLVVVLVFGMGVSMFGVNRSGGDSLVFGEYDGTPIEFKFGNYFHRQYQNQASQIKDTSISGAYQIWYGAYQNTVFHTALSKLADKAGIVVAENSLNEAIKNSGAFSKDGVFDPETYKNATVEYQTQVKTSIQDNLPAQMVLGDVMSVLTSDAEIDYVLAMNDNGRSFNYVAFTAESYPDDLTAAYAQANPALFTQIDISIITMQDEAALKTLAEELQAGSKTFADAAVANSIDTFASEGGRAGVWYLYELQQNFNEPDQVNVLFSTKEGSVSQVFASPSGFTLYKVEKSPALADFTDVDVLADVKTYIGSKDPAIVSSYLQEKASEFYQAAANGDFASVAEQFNVNVVEVGATPANIGESSYLSSFAYTDYQGALASVATGEEAMKKLYSAAVGTVIEPLISGNNVIVAKVMSEEPIDENTKDYLRYVYPYMAQNQIQQDLAQSIFASDKLKDDFFNVFLTKVMGEGSAN
;
A
#
# COMPACT_ATOMS: atom_id res chain seq x y z
N MET A 1 60.72 42.91 15.14
CA MET A 1 60.31 44.20 14.55
C MET A 1 59.77 43.88 13.17
N SER A 2 58.45 43.90 12.98
CA SER A 2 57.71 44.93 12.20
C SER A 2 58.12 44.89 10.72
N SER A 3 57.27 44.70 9.71
CA SER A 3 55.83 44.94 9.55
C SER A 3 55.34 44.23 8.26
N LYS A 4 54.02 43.97 8.18
CA LYS A 4 53.04 44.17 7.06
C LYS A 4 53.60 44.34 5.64
N GLU A 5 52.96 43.94 4.55
CA GLU A 5 51.65 43.41 4.14
C GLU A 5 51.83 43.25 2.61
N THR A 6 51.18 42.29 1.97
CA THR A 6 50.33 42.46 0.76
C THR A 6 50.16 41.15 -0.03
N ASN A 7 48.91 40.67 -0.01
CA ASN A 7 48.12 40.16 -1.12
C ASN A 7 48.80 39.33 -2.22
N ASN A 8 48.48 38.04 -2.24
CA ASN A 8 48.30 37.30 -3.48
C ASN A 8 47.24 36.20 -3.26
N ALA A 9 45.98 36.57 -3.48
CA ALA A 9 44.86 35.64 -3.59
C ALA A 9 43.84 36.24 -4.58
N GLU A 10 44.28 36.42 -5.82
CA GLU A 10 43.44 36.88 -6.92
C GLU A 10 43.82 36.10 -8.19
N ALA A 11 43.52 34.80 -8.16
CA ALA A 11 43.53 33.91 -9.32
C ALA A 11 42.76 32.61 -8.97
N ASP A 12 41.44 32.71 -8.80
CA ASP A 12 40.48 31.61 -9.03
C ASP A 12 39.03 32.03 -8.72
N ARG A 13 38.56 33.07 -9.43
CA ARG A 13 37.13 33.40 -9.49
C ARG A 13 36.75 33.71 -10.93
N GLU A 14 36.61 32.68 -11.75
CA GLU A 14 35.77 32.72 -12.96
C GLU A 14 35.61 31.30 -13.51
N GLN A 15 34.52 30.62 -13.13
CA GLN A 15 33.83 29.62 -13.95
C GLN A 15 32.44 29.36 -13.32
N ILE A 16 31.53 30.30 -13.54
CA ILE A 16 30.09 30.06 -13.36
C ILE A 16 29.59 29.53 -14.70
N VAL A 17 29.23 28.25 -14.76
CA VAL A 17 28.54 27.67 -15.92
C VAL A 17 27.06 28.06 -15.83
N GLU A 18 26.66 29.00 -16.70
CA GLU A 18 25.28 29.48 -16.82
C GLU A 18 24.43 28.43 -17.59
N PHE A 19 23.52 27.75 -16.89
CA PHE A 19 22.55 26.84 -17.50
C PHE A 19 21.40 27.63 -18.14
N LYS A 20 21.31 27.60 -19.48
CA LYS A 20 20.14 28.12 -20.23
C LYS A 20 19.12 26.98 -20.43
N PRO A 21 17.86 27.13 -19.99
CA PRO A 21 16.85 26.09 -20.22
C PRO A 21 16.43 26.03 -21.69
N VAL A 22 16.52 24.82 -22.27
CA VAL A 22 16.02 24.48 -23.61
C VAL A 22 14.50 24.44 -23.56
N LYS A 23 13.83 25.26 -24.38
CA LYS A 23 12.37 25.22 -24.57
C LYS A 23 12.00 24.01 -25.43
N VAL A 24 11.49 22.94 -24.82
CA VAL A 24 10.84 21.84 -25.54
C VAL A 24 9.40 22.24 -25.87
N LYS A 25 9.00 22.10 -27.15
CA LYS A 25 7.69 22.49 -27.67
C LYS A 25 6.59 21.55 -27.15
N ARG A 26 5.54 22.17 -26.61
CA ARG A 26 4.28 21.66 -26.03
C ARG A 26 3.46 20.63 -26.84
N LYS A 27 3.97 20.10 -27.95
CA LYS A 27 3.22 19.23 -28.88
C LYS A 27 3.48 17.73 -28.69
N GLN A 28 4.58 17.33 -28.04
CA GLN A 28 4.91 15.91 -27.80
C GLN A 28 4.28 15.31 -26.53
N MET A 29 3.81 16.13 -25.57
CA MET A 29 3.09 15.61 -24.39
C MET A 29 1.63 15.23 -24.70
N ALA A 30 1.02 15.83 -25.72
CA ALA A 30 -0.37 15.57 -26.07
C ALA A 30 -0.60 14.21 -26.76
N GLU A 31 0.43 13.60 -27.34
CA GLU A 31 0.35 12.27 -27.97
C GLU A 31 0.63 11.14 -26.96
N ALA A 32 1.36 11.39 -25.87
CA ALA A 32 1.58 10.41 -24.79
C ALA A 32 0.34 10.22 -23.89
N ASP A 33 -0.45 11.28 -23.67
CA ASP A 33 -1.68 11.23 -22.87
C ASP A 33 -2.86 10.51 -23.56
N ALA A 34 -2.78 10.31 -24.89
CA ALA A 34 -3.80 9.58 -25.64
C ALA A 34 -3.61 8.06 -25.62
N ALA A 35 -2.38 7.58 -25.37
CA ALA A 35 -2.05 6.14 -25.33
C ALA A 35 -2.30 5.49 -23.95
N SER A 36 -2.36 6.27 -22.86
CA SER A 36 -2.55 5.75 -21.49
C SER A 36 -4.01 5.54 -21.06
N LYS A 37 -4.98 5.84 -21.92
CA LYS A 37 -6.42 5.76 -21.61
C LYS A 37 -7.13 4.46 -21.98
N LYS A 38 -6.39 3.39 -22.33
CA LYS A 38 -7.01 2.14 -22.81
C LYS A 38 -6.78 0.88 -21.97
N ASP A 39 -6.36 1.02 -20.71
CA ASP A 39 -6.28 -0.15 -19.83
C ASP A 39 -6.74 0.20 -18.40
N GLN A 40 -8.03 0.00 -18.13
CA GLN A 40 -8.60 -0.01 -16.79
C GLN A 40 -9.43 -1.28 -16.65
N GLY A 41 -8.89 -2.26 -15.93
CA GLY A 41 -9.62 -3.50 -15.65
C GLY A 41 -8.81 -4.53 -14.86
N SER A 42 -8.19 -4.16 -13.74
CA SER A 42 -7.67 -5.16 -12.78
C SER A 42 -7.77 -4.64 -11.34
N PRO A 43 -8.29 -5.42 -10.39
CA PRO A 43 -8.50 -4.97 -9.02
C PRO A 43 -7.15 -4.85 -8.30
N LYS A 44 -6.71 -3.61 -8.04
CA LYS A 44 -5.56 -3.35 -7.17
C LYS A 44 -5.85 -3.91 -5.77
N LYS A 45 -5.11 -4.96 -5.37
CA LYS A 45 -5.07 -5.45 -3.99
C LYS A 45 -4.81 -4.25 -3.06
N LYS A 46 -5.78 -3.94 -2.21
CA LYS A 46 -5.65 -2.90 -1.19
C LYS A 46 -4.53 -3.32 -0.23
N LEU A 47 -3.38 -2.65 -0.30
CA LEU A 47 -2.41 -2.69 0.78
C LEU A 47 -3.16 -2.26 2.06
N LYS A 48 -3.16 -3.13 3.06
CA LYS A 48 -3.63 -2.79 4.41
C LYS A 48 -2.59 -1.85 5.02
N VAL A 49 -2.79 -0.56 4.82
CA VAL A 49 -1.99 0.49 5.46
C VAL A 49 -2.35 0.48 6.94
N THR A 50 -1.40 0.13 7.80
CA THR A 50 -1.56 0.26 9.24
C THR A 50 -1.40 1.73 9.65
N PRO A 51 -2.06 2.21 10.72
CA PRO A 51 -2.01 3.62 11.17
C PRO A 51 -0.60 4.17 11.41
N ALA A 52 0.40 3.29 11.59
CA ALA A 52 1.81 3.65 11.75
C ALA A 52 2.46 4.22 10.46
N GLN A 53 1.93 3.95 9.27
CA GLN A 53 2.52 4.42 8.01
C GLN A 53 2.13 5.87 7.62
N VAL A 54 1.15 6.47 8.32
CA VAL A 54 0.79 7.90 8.15
C VAL A 54 1.80 8.83 8.87
N PHE A 55 2.75 8.25 9.59
CA PHE A 55 3.62 8.93 10.57
C PHE A 55 4.74 9.79 9.95
N THR A 56 5.20 9.52 8.72
CA THR A 56 6.40 10.18 8.16
C THR A 56 6.15 11.59 7.59
N TYR A 57 4.95 11.90 7.10
CA TYR A 57 4.68 13.20 6.46
C TYR A 57 4.29 14.31 7.44
N VAL A 58 3.81 13.97 8.64
CA VAL A 58 3.36 14.96 9.64
C VAL A 58 4.55 15.62 10.35
N ILE A 59 5.69 14.93 10.50
CA ILE A 59 6.85 15.48 11.24
C ILE A 59 7.65 16.51 10.41
N LEU A 60 7.81 16.31 9.09
CA LEU A 60 8.58 17.22 8.23
C LEU A 60 7.87 18.56 7.96
N VAL A 61 6.53 18.62 8.07
CA VAL A 61 5.75 19.84 7.76
C VAL A 61 5.52 20.72 9.00
N VAL A 62 5.69 20.20 10.22
CA VAL A 62 5.31 20.92 11.46
C VAL A 62 6.50 21.64 12.13
N LEU A 63 7.74 21.45 11.66
CA LEU A 63 8.93 22.12 12.21
C LEU A 63 9.46 23.31 11.39
N VAL A 64 8.78 23.71 10.32
CA VAL A 64 9.05 24.99 9.65
C VAL A 64 8.17 26.07 10.27
N VAL A 65 8.83 26.97 10.99
CA VAL A 65 8.23 28.17 11.58
C VAL A 65 7.60 29.04 10.48
N VAL A 66 6.27 29.03 10.42
CA VAL A 66 5.48 30.10 9.79
C VAL A 66 4.40 30.52 10.78
N LEU A 67 4.74 31.51 11.62
CA LEU A 67 3.76 32.34 12.33
C LEU A 67 3.01 33.19 11.30
N VAL A 68 1.95 32.67 10.70
CA VAL A 68 0.95 33.47 9.98
C VAL A 68 -0.38 33.31 10.69
N PHE A 69 -0.82 34.40 11.31
CA PHE A 69 -2.11 34.55 11.95
C PHE A 69 -3.24 34.34 10.93
N GLY A 70 -3.95 33.22 11.03
CA GLY A 70 -5.19 32.96 10.31
C GLY A 70 -6.39 33.37 11.14
N MET A 71 -7.16 34.32 10.61
CA MET A 71 -8.50 34.70 11.10
C MET A 71 -9.42 33.48 11.24
N GLY A 72 -10.31 33.57 12.24
CA GLY A 72 -11.08 32.45 12.76
C GLY A 72 -11.93 31.69 11.75
N VAL A 73 -12.02 30.38 12.01
CA VAL A 73 -13.11 29.52 11.55
C VAL A 73 -13.50 28.64 12.72
N SER A 74 -14.70 28.88 13.25
CA SER A 74 -15.40 28.00 14.17
C SER A 74 -16.21 26.99 13.37
N MET A 75 -16.08 25.70 13.70
CA MET A 75 -17.17 24.71 13.70
C MET A 75 -16.64 23.38 14.24
N PHE A 76 -16.82 23.17 15.55
CA PHE A 76 -17.37 21.99 16.23
C PHE A 76 -17.52 22.41 17.70
N GLY A 77 -18.73 22.22 18.24
CA GLY A 77 -19.23 22.95 19.41
C GLY A 77 -18.47 22.67 20.70
N VAL A 78 -17.59 23.59 21.10
CA VAL A 78 -17.22 23.75 22.51
C VAL A 78 -18.09 24.88 23.07
N ASN A 79 -19.25 24.51 23.62
CA ASN A 79 -20.07 25.45 24.39
C ASN A 79 -19.28 25.86 25.64
N ARG A 80 -18.80 27.11 25.66
CA ARG A 80 -17.95 27.64 26.73
C ARG A 80 -18.79 28.23 27.86
N SER A 81 -18.82 27.53 28.99
CA SER A 81 -19.08 28.11 30.30
C SER A 81 -18.12 27.47 31.32
N GLY A 82 -17.16 28.25 31.84
CA GLY A 82 -16.23 27.81 32.89
C GLY A 82 -14.87 27.32 32.38
N GLY A 83 -13.80 27.69 33.08
CA GLY A 83 -12.40 27.41 32.75
C GLY A 83 -11.96 25.96 32.93
N ASP A 84 -12.65 25.02 32.31
CA ASP A 84 -12.26 23.61 32.33
C ASP A 84 -11.26 23.31 31.20
N SER A 85 -10.13 22.74 31.58
CA SER A 85 -9.18 22.10 30.69
C SER A 85 -9.60 20.66 30.43
N LEU A 86 -9.21 20.11 29.27
CA LEU A 86 -9.51 18.73 28.91
C LEU A 86 -8.22 17.92 28.96
N VAL A 87 -8.18 16.84 29.74
CA VAL A 87 -7.01 15.96 29.82
C VAL A 87 -7.26 14.77 28.90
N PHE A 88 -6.39 14.58 27.91
CA PHE A 88 -6.49 13.50 26.90
C PHE A 88 -5.59 12.30 27.22
N GLY A 89 -4.99 12.29 28.41
CA GLY A 89 -4.06 11.25 28.86
C GLY A 89 -2.91 11.84 29.66
N GLU A 90 -1.85 11.06 29.82
CA GLU A 90 -0.60 11.49 30.45
C GLU A 90 0.62 10.80 29.83
N TYR A 91 1.78 11.46 29.89
CA TYR A 91 3.08 10.87 29.60
C TYR A 91 4.01 11.03 30.80
N ASP A 92 4.50 9.93 31.36
CA ASP A 92 5.42 9.92 32.52
C ASP A 92 4.87 10.76 33.70
N GLY A 93 3.57 10.61 33.98
CA GLY A 93 2.83 11.36 35.00
C GLY A 93 2.55 12.83 34.69
N THR A 94 2.85 13.30 33.47
CA THR A 94 2.55 14.67 33.02
C THR A 94 1.26 14.67 32.19
N PRO A 95 0.20 15.40 32.61
CA PRO A 95 -1.06 15.43 31.88
C PRO A 95 -0.90 16.01 30.47
N ILE A 96 -1.49 15.34 29.48
CA ILE A 96 -1.66 15.85 28.12
C ILE A 96 -2.95 16.68 28.09
N GLU A 97 -2.84 17.89 28.60
CA GLU A 97 -3.95 18.80 28.82
C GLU A 97 -4.15 19.73 27.61
N PHE A 98 -5.38 19.86 27.12
CA PHE A 98 -5.79 20.93 26.22
C PHE A 98 -6.30 22.11 27.04
N LYS A 99 -5.54 23.21 27.00
CA LYS A 99 -5.85 24.44 27.73
C LYS A 99 -5.48 25.65 26.89
N PHE A 100 -6.31 26.69 26.93
CA PHE A 100 -6.06 27.90 26.16
C PHE A 100 -4.64 28.44 26.39
N GLY A 101 -3.93 28.69 25.29
CA GLY A 101 -2.58 29.25 25.30
C GLY A 101 -1.45 28.24 25.51
N ASN A 102 -1.71 26.97 25.84
CA ASN A 102 -0.66 25.96 26.01
C ASN A 102 -0.21 25.32 24.68
N TYR A 103 0.78 24.43 24.73
CA TYR A 103 1.34 23.77 23.54
C TYR A 103 0.27 23.03 22.71
N PHE A 104 -0.56 22.20 23.35
CA PHE A 104 -1.61 21.44 22.68
C PHE A 104 -2.60 22.38 21.95
N HIS A 105 -3.03 23.45 22.63
CA HIS A 105 -3.90 24.43 22.01
C HIS A 105 -3.29 25.10 20.77
N ARG A 106 -1.99 25.40 20.78
CA ARG A 106 -1.27 25.94 19.61
C ARG A 106 -1.16 24.90 18.48
N GLN A 107 -0.86 23.65 18.81
CA GLN A 107 -0.81 22.56 17.82
C GLN A 107 -2.17 22.35 17.14
N TYR A 108 -3.26 22.39 17.90
CA TYR A 108 -4.61 22.33 17.37
C TYR A 108 -4.89 23.48 16.38
N GLN A 109 -4.57 24.73 16.76
CA GLN A 109 -4.73 25.87 15.85
C GLN A 109 -3.93 25.72 14.57
N ASN A 110 -2.68 25.27 14.67
CA ASN A 110 -1.82 25.03 13.51
C ASN A 110 -2.44 23.99 12.57
N GLN A 111 -2.90 22.85 13.11
CA GLN A 111 -3.53 21.81 12.29
C GLN A 111 -4.87 22.26 11.69
N ALA A 112 -5.70 22.97 12.46
CA ALA A 112 -6.96 23.52 11.98
C ALA A 112 -6.79 24.57 10.88
N SER A 113 -5.66 25.29 10.86
CA SER A 113 -5.35 26.26 9.78
C SER A 113 -4.93 25.58 8.47
N GLN A 114 -4.39 24.35 8.54
CA GLN A 114 -3.88 23.60 7.40
C GLN A 114 -4.93 22.65 6.82
N ILE A 115 -5.71 22.00 7.69
CA ILE A 115 -6.74 21.03 7.33
C ILE A 115 -8.06 21.77 7.12
N LYS A 116 -8.52 21.84 5.87
CA LYS A 116 -9.79 22.50 5.48
C LYS A 116 -11.01 21.58 5.55
N ASP A 117 -10.81 20.31 5.91
CA ASP A 117 -11.89 19.35 6.04
C ASP A 117 -12.69 19.64 7.33
N THR A 118 -13.95 20.02 7.16
CA THR A 118 -14.88 20.33 8.25
C THR A 118 -15.77 19.14 8.63
N SER A 119 -15.49 17.94 8.13
CA SER A 119 -16.18 16.72 8.52
C SER A 119 -15.71 16.21 9.89
N ILE A 120 -16.40 15.20 10.43
CA ILE A 120 -16.00 14.51 11.66
C ILE A 120 -14.61 13.88 11.51
N SER A 121 -14.28 13.33 10.33
CA SER A 121 -12.94 12.80 10.06
C SER A 121 -11.87 13.90 10.06
N GLY A 122 -12.18 15.07 9.51
CA GLY A 122 -11.29 16.24 9.56
C GLY A 122 -11.06 16.71 11.00
N ALA A 123 -12.13 16.79 11.80
CA ALA A 123 -12.02 17.14 13.22
C ALA A 123 -11.18 16.13 14.00
N TYR A 124 -11.42 14.83 13.81
CA TYR A 124 -10.61 13.77 14.42
C TYR A 124 -9.13 13.92 14.06
N GLN A 125 -8.82 14.14 12.77
CA GLN A 125 -7.45 14.30 12.31
C GLN A 125 -6.75 15.50 12.98
N ILE A 126 -7.40 16.66 13.05
CA ILE A 126 -6.86 17.87 13.69
C ILE A 126 -6.58 17.63 15.19
N TRP A 127 -7.56 17.08 15.91
CA TRP A 127 -7.42 16.83 17.34
C TRP A 127 -6.38 15.76 17.64
N TYR A 128 -6.40 14.65 16.90
CA TYR A 128 -5.50 13.53 17.13
C TYR A 128 -4.06 13.88 16.78
N GLY A 129 -3.84 14.56 15.67
CA GLY A 129 -2.49 15.04 15.33
C GLY A 129 -1.96 16.02 16.38
N ALA A 130 -2.79 16.93 16.88
CA ALA A 130 -2.37 17.90 17.89
C ALA A 130 -2.07 17.22 19.24
N TYR A 131 -2.84 16.18 19.59
CA TYR A 131 -2.59 15.32 20.74
C TYR A 131 -1.24 14.59 20.60
N GLN A 132 -1.01 13.90 19.47
CA GLN A 132 0.24 13.18 19.22
C GLN A 132 1.47 14.11 19.27
N ASN A 133 1.38 15.30 18.66
CA ASN A 133 2.46 16.30 18.75
C ASN A 133 2.73 16.73 20.19
N THR A 134 1.70 16.79 21.03
CA THR A 134 1.83 17.15 22.46
C THR A 134 2.43 16.03 23.28
N VAL A 135 2.03 14.77 23.05
CA VAL A 135 2.65 13.58 23.66
C VAL A 135 4.14 13.55 23.33
N PHE A 136 4.48 13.69 22.05
CA PHE A 136 5.87 13.67 21.59
C PHE A 136 6.69 14.82 22.20
N HIS A 137 6.19 16.05 22.18
CA HIS A 137 6.84 17.20 22.83
C HIS A 137 7.03 17.00 24.33
N THR A 138 6.03 16.46 25.03
CA THR A 138 6.10 16.17 26.47
C THR A 138 7.18 15.13 26.76
N ALA A 139 7.25 14.06 25.96
CA ALA A 139 8.27 13.04 26.09
C ALA A 139 9.69 13.59 25.86
N LEU A 140 9.89 14.39 24.81
CA LEU A 140 11.17 15.05 24.56
C LEU A 140 11.56 16.02 25.69
N SER A 141 10.59 16.73 26.25
CA SER A 141 10.82 17.62 27.39
C SER A 141 11.25 16.82 28.63
N LYS A 142 10.67 15.64 28.88
CA LYS A 142 11.12 14.73 29.95
C LYS A 142 12.52 14.19 29.74
N LEU A 143 12.89 13.90 28.49
CA LEU A 143 14.26 13.53 28.15
C LEU A 143 15.21 14.69 28.42
N ALA A 144 14.83 15.91 28.06
CA ALA A 144 15.61 17.12 28.31
C ALA A 144 15.82 17.37 29.82
N ASP A 145 14.76 17.26 30.61
CA ASP A 145 14.81 17.37 32.07
C ASP A 145 15.76 16.32 32.67
N LYS A 146 15.65 15.07 32.23
CA LYS A 146 16.51 13.97 32.67
C LYS A 146 17.98 14.18 32.29
N ALA A 147 18.23 14.78 31.13
CA ALA A 147 19.56 15.13 30.66
C ALA A 147 20.12 16.41 31.32
N GLY A 148 19.32 17.14 32.12
CA GLY A 148 19.73 18.38 32.76
C GLY A 148 19.84 19.57 31.79
N ILE A 149 19.10 19.54 30.68
CA ILE A 149 19.07 20.63 29.71
C ILE A 149 18.35 21.84 30.32
N VAL A 150 19.05 22.97 30.38
CA VAL A 150 18.50 24.24 30.90
C VAL A 150 18.59 25.31 29.82
N VAL A 151 17.51 26.07 29.64
CA VAL A 151 17.46 27.20 28.70
C VAL A 151 18.22 28.38 29.28
N ALA A 152 19.43 28.62 28.78
CA ALA A 152 20.19 29.84 29.08
C ALA A 152 19.55 31.07 28.41
N GLU A 153 19.62 32.24 29.07
CA GLU A 153 19.03 33.48 28.56
C GLU A 153 19.57 33.88 27.17
N ASN A 154 20.86 33.68 26.93
CA ASN A 154 21.47 33.96 25.62
C ASN A 154 20.88 33.06 24.52
N SER A 155 20.71 31.76 24.79
CA SER A 155 20.11 30.81 23.84
C SER A 155 18.65 31.15 23.56
N LEU A 156 17.91 31.56 24.59
CA LEU A 156 16.53 32.01 24.43
C LEU A 156 16.43 33.29 23.58
N ASN A 157 17.31 34.26 23.82
CA ASN A 157 17.35 35.50 23.05
C ASN A 157 17.71 35.26 21.58
N GLU A 158 18.67 34.37 21.31
CA GLU A 158 19.01 33.96 19.93
C GLU A 158 17.85 33.22 19.26
N ALA A 159 17.19 32.30 19.96
CA ALA A 159 16.01 31.62 19.45
C ALA A 159 14.86 32.61 19.14
N ILE A 160 14.65 33.63 19.97
CA ILE A 160 13.67 34.70 19.71
C ILE A 160 14.02 35.48 18.44
N LYS A 161 15.30 35.85 18.24
CA LYS A 161 15.72 36.55 17.02
C LYS A 161 15.48 35.71 15.77
N ASN A 162 15.77 34.42 15.85
CA ASN A 162 15.66 33.49 14.72
C ASN A 162 14.24 32.95 14.50
N SER A 163 13.30 33.24 15.41
CA SER A 163 11.92 32.72 15.36
C SER A 163 11.05 33.34 14.26
N GLY A 164 11.50 34.38 13.57
CA GLY A 164 10.66 35.10 12.60
C GLY A 164 9.56 35.98 13.23
N ALA A 165 9.23 35.80 14.52
CA ALA A 165 8.10 36.45 15.20
C ALA A 165 8.19 37.99 15.25
N PHE A 166 9.42 38.53 15.16
CA PHE A 166 9.74 39.95 15.15
C PHE A 166 10.61 40.33 13.94
N SER A 167 10.43 39.63 12.82
CA SER A 167 11.22 39.86 11.61
C SER A 167 10.53 40.80 10.63
N LYS A 168 11.33 41.59 9.92
CA LYS A 168 10.94 42.35 8.74
C LYS A 168 11.84 41.92 7.59
N ASP A 169 11.24 41.57 6.45
CA ASP A 169 11.95 41.06 5.27
C ASP A 169 12.85 39.83 5.57
N GLY A 170 12.43 38.98 6.51
CA GLY A 170 13.14 37.76 6.90
C GLY A 170 14.32 37.95 7.86
N VAL A 171 14.57 39.18 8.34
CA VAL A 171 15.62 39.49 9.32
C VAL A 171 14.99 40.07 10.57
N PHE A 172 15.53 39.74 11.75
CA PHE A 172 15.08 40.31 13.02
C PHE A 172 15.11 41.84 12.99
N ASP A 173 13.99 42.48 13.31
CA ASP A 173 13.83 43.91 13.32
C ASP A 173 13.58 44.42 14.75
N PRO A 174 14.55 45.15 15.36
CA PRO A 174 14.42 45.65 16.73
C PRO A 174 13.21 46.57 16.94
N GLU A 175 12.79 47.31 15.91
CA GLU A 175 11.62 48.20 16.00
C GLU A 175 10.31 47.40 16.01
N THR A 176 10.21 46.33 15.22
CA THR A 176 9.09 45.37 15.27
C THR A 176 8.98 44.71 16.65
N TYR A 177 10.11 44.34 17.26
CA TYR A 177 10.13 43.84 18.64
C TYR A 177 9.65 44.90 19.64
N LYS A 178 10.19 46.12 19.61
CA LYS A 178 9.81 47.20 20.55
C LYS A 178 8.35 47.62 20.42
N ASN A 179 7.81 47.64 19.20
CA ASN A 179 6.43 48.05 18.93
C ASN A 179 5.39 46.96 19.21
N ALA A 180 5.82 45.71 19.47
CA ALA A 180 4.94 44.65 19.91
C ALA A 180 4.38 44.92 21.32
N THR A 181 3.17 44.42 21.58
CA THR A 181 2.61 44.47 22.93
C THR A 181 3.40 43.58 23.91
N VAL A 182 3.39 43.94 25.20
CA VAL A 182 4.07 43.16 26.25
C VAL A 182 3.51 41.74 26.33
N GLU A 183 2.20 41.60 26.11
CA GLU A 183 1.51 40.32 26.08
C GLU A 183 2.04 39.44 24.94
N TYR A 184 2.23 39.99 23.74
CA TYR A 184 2.75 39.25 22.60
C TYR A 184 4.23 38.88 22.80
N GLN A 185 5.05 39.78 23.32
CA GLN A 185 6.45 39.49 23.67
C GLN A 185 6.55 38.35 24.70
N THR A 186 5.72 38.40 25.76
CA THR A 186 5.68 37.37 26.80
C THR A 186 5.24 36.03 26.23
N GLN A 187 4.20 36.02 25.40
CA GLN A 187 3.69 34.81 24.76
C GLN A 187 4.74 34.15 23.87
N VAL A 188 5.43 34.92 23.02
CA VAL A 188 6.50 34.40 22.14
C VAL A 188 7.65 33.86 22.98
N LYS A 189 8.09 34.60 24.01
CA LYS A 189 9.15 34.17 24.93
C LYS A 189 8.81 32.85 25.61
N THR A 190 7.63 32.75 26.22
CA THR A 190 7.17 31.51 26.88
C THR A 190 7.08 30.36 25.89
N SER A 191 6.49 30.58 24.71
CA SER A 191 6.39 29.50 23.71
C SER A 191 7.76 28.99 23.24
N ILE A 192 8.74 29.87 23.06
CA ILE A 192 10.09 29.46 22.66
C ILE A 192 10.79 28.76 23.82
N GLN A 193 10.68 29.31 25.03
CA GLN A 193 11.26 28.74 26.23
C GLN A 193 10.74 27.32 26.52
N ASP A 194 9.44 27.07 26.33
CA ASP A 194 8.80 25.76 26.51
C ASP A 194 9.22 24.74 25.43
N ASN A 195 9.57 25.20 24.22
CA ASN A 195 9.87 24.34 23.09
C ASN A 195 11.36 24.02 22.95
N LEU A 196 12.23 24.94 23.38
CA LEU A 196 13.67 24.86 23.13
C LEU A 196 14.33 23.58 23.69
N PRO A 197 14.01 23.10 24.92
CA PRO A 197 14.57 21.85 25.42
C PRO A 197 14.23 20.64 24.55
N ALA A 198 12.95 20.51 24.14
CA ALA A 198 12.51 19.44 23.27
C ALA A 198 13.18 19.52 21.88
N GLN A 199 13.36 20.72 21.34
CA GLN A 199 14.08 20.95 20.08
C GLN A 199 15.56 20.58 20.18
N MET A 200 16.22 20.88 21.30
CA MET A 200 17.61 20.49 21.54
C MET A 200 17.76 18.96 21.55
N VAL A 201 16.90 18.25 22.30
CA VAL A 201 16.91 16.77 22.31
C VAL A 201 16.71 16.22 20.91
N LEU A 202 15.72 16.74 20.16
CA LEU A 202 15.47 16.27 18.81
C LEU A 202 16.65 16.57 17.88
N GLY A 203 17.25 17.75 17.97
CA GLY A 203 18.45 18.11 17.20
C GLY A 203 19.64 17.19 17.51
N ASP A 204 19.88 16.89 18.78
CA ASP A 204 20.95 15.99 19.22
C ASP A 204 20.71 14.56 18.71
N VAL A 205 19.49 14.03 18.82
CA VAL A 205 19.15 12.70 18.31
C VAL A 205 19.28 12.63 16.78
N MET A 206 18.83 13.67 16.07
CA MET A 206 18.85 13.70 14.60
C MET A 206 20.22 14.05 14.00
N SER A 207 21.17 14.51 14.82
CA SER A 207 22.55 14.83 14.41
C SER A 207 23.54 13.69 14.64
N VAL A 208 23.07 12.53 15.12
CA VAL A 208 23.88 11.32 15.21
C VAL A 208 24.37 10.95 13.81
N LEU A 209 25.68 11.05 13.60
CA LEU A 209 26.31 10.70 12.34
C LEU A 209 26.51 9.19 12.27
N THR A 210 26.16 8.61 11.13
CA THR A 210 26.55 7.25 10.79
C THR A 210 28.05 7.19 10.59
N SER A 211 28.72 6.26 11.26
CA SER A 211 30.18 6.08 11.11
C SER A 211 30.52 5.29 9.85
N ASP A 212 31.69 5.54 9.25
CA ASP A 212 32.19 4.74 8.11
C ASP A 212 32.24 3.24 8.45
N ALA A 213 32.59 2.89 9.68
CA ALA A 213 32.63 1.50 10.15
C ALA A 213 31.25 0.83 10.16
N GLU A 214 30.19 1.58 10.48
CA GLU A 214 28.81 1.08 10.41
C GLU A 214 28.36 0.89 8.97
N ILE A 215 28.67 1.85 8.09
CA ILE A 215 28.40 1.75 6.66
C ILE A 215 29.11 0.51 6.09
N ASP A 216 30.40 0.36 6.37
CA ASP A 216 31.18 -0.78 5.92
C ASP A 216 30.65 -2.11 6.47
N TYR A 217 30.14 -2.13 7.71
CA TYR A 217 29.52 -3.32 8.29
C TYR A 217 28.23 -3.72 7.56
N VAL A 218 27.35 -2.76 7.26
CA VAL A 218 26.11 -3.03 6.51
C VAL A 218 26.41 -3.45 5.07
N LEU A 219 27.39 -2.81 4.42
CA LEU A 219 27.86 -3.24 3.10
C LEU A 219 28.42 -4.67 3.15
N ALA A 220 29.21 -5.01 4.17
CA ALA A 220 29.75 -6.35 4.34
C ALA A 220 28.67 -7.42 4.57
N MET A 221 27.51 -7.06 5.13
CA MET A 221 26.38 -7.99 5.18
C MET A 221 25.84 -8.37 3.80
N ASN A 222 26.05 -7.51 2.79
CA ASN A 222 25.66 -7.77 1.42
C ASN A 222 26.76 -8.52 0.62
N ASP A 223 27.94 -8.77 1.20
CA ASP A 223 29.08 -9.38 0.50
C ASP A 223 28.94 -10.89 0.28
N ASN A 224 28.05 -11.56 1.00
CA ASN A 224 27.74 -12.98 0.82
C ASN A 224 26.50 -13.16 -0.05
N GLY A 225 26.44 -12.41 -1.15
CA GLY A 225 25.40 -12.55 -2.15
C GLY A 225 25.49 -13.89 -2.86
N ARG A 226 24.36 -14.44 -3.28
CA ARG A 226 24.30 -15.67 -4.09
C ARG A 226 23.55 -15.40 -5.37
N SER A 227 24.10 -15.89 -6.47
CA SER A 227 23.41 -15.91 -7.76
C SER A 227 22.73 -17.25 -7.97
N PHE A 228 21.64 -17.23 -8.72
CA PHE A 228 20.81 -18.41 -8.94
C PHE A 228 20.40 -18.49 -10.40
N ASN A 229 20.37 -19.72 -10.91
CA ASN A 229 19.57 -20.03 -12.10
C ASN A 229 18.33 -20.78 -11.63
N TYR A 230 17.15 -20.45 -12.14
CA TYR A 230 15.94 -21.19 -11.81
C TYR A 230 15.07 -21.46 -13.03
N VAL A 231 14.24 -22.50 -12.94
CA VAL A 231 13.11 -22.74 -13.85
C VAL A 231 11.81 -22.64 -13.05
N ALA A 232 10.74 -22.19 -13.69
CA ALA A 232 9.43 -22.07 -13.06
C ALA A 232 8.38 -22.95 -13.76
N PHE A 233 7.61 -23.64 -12.94
CA PHE A 233 6.38 -24.34 -13.31
C PHE A 233 5.22 -23.54 -12.73
N THR A 234 4.49 -22.86 -13.60
CA THR A 234 3.34 -22.02 -13.26
C THR A 234 2.05 -22.66 -13.77
N ALA A 235 0.90 -22.17 -13.34
CA ALA A 235 -0.40 -22.66 -13.83
C ALA A 235 -0.54 -22.63 -15.36
N GLU A 236 0.18 -21.74 -16.05
CA GLU A 236 0.22 -21.65 -17.51
C GLU A 236 0.82 -22.91 -18.17
N SER A 237 1.71 -23.60 -17.46
CA SER A 237 2.32 -24.86 -17.92
C SER A 237 1.38 -26.08 -17.82
N TYR A 238 0.17 -25.94 -17.26
CA TYR A 238 -0.79 -27.02 -17.21
C TYR A 238 -1.27 -27.39 -18.64
N PRO A 239 -1.07 -28.64 -19.11
CA PRO A 239 -1.28 -29.01 -20.52
C PRO A 239 -2.75 -28.97 -20.95
N ASP A 240 -2.97 -28.56 -22.21
CA ASP A 240 -4.31 -28.56 -22.83
C ASP A 240 -4.93 -29.95 -22.89
N ASP A 241 -4.13 -31.00 -23.15
CA ASP A 241 -4.62 -32.38 -23.17
C ASP A 241 -5.18 -32.81 -21.80
N LEU A 242 -4.54 -32.40 -20.70
CA LEU A 242 -5.02 -32.68 -19.34
C LEU A 242 -6.22 -31.82 -18.97
N THR A 243 -6.28 -30.58 -19.46
CA THR A 243 -7.47 -29.73 -19.36
C THR A 243 -8.67 -30.34 -20.07
N ALA A 244 -8.49 -30.79 -21.31
CA ALA A 244 -9.53 -31.44 -22.10
C ALA A 244 -10.00 -32.74 -21.44
N ALA A 245 -9.06 -33.56 -20.94
CA ALA A 245 -9.39 -34.79 -20.22
C ALA A 245 -10.21 -34.52 -18.95
N TYR A 246 -9.86 -33.48 -18.18
CA TYR A 246 -10.64 -33.05 -17.02
C TYR A 246 -12.06 -32.64 -17.44
N ALA A 247 -12.21 -31.85 -18.51
CA ALA A 247 -13.51 -31.41 -19.00
C ALA A 247 -14.38 -32.58 -19.48
N GLN A 248 -13.79 -33.55 -20.18
CA GLN A 248 -14.45 -34.78 -20.64
C GLN A 248 -14.88 -35.68 -19.47
N ALA A 249 -14.12 -35.72 -18.38
CA ALA A 249 -14.48 -36.44 -17.17
C ALA A 249 -15.61 -35.75 -16.38
N ASN A 250 -15.81 -34.44 -16.59
CA ASN A 250 -16.81 -33.63 -15.90
C ASN A 250 -17.76 -32.92 -16.87
N PRO A 251 -18.45 -33.64 -17.78
CA PRO A 251 -19.17 -33.03 -18.90
C PRO A 251 -20.35 -32.15 -18.46
N ALA A 252 -20.93 -32.44 -17.29
CA ALA A 252 -22.02 -31.66 -16.73
C ALA A 252 -21.60 -30.20 -16.44
N LEU A 253 -20.38 -29.98 -15.95
CA LEU A 253 -19.89 -28.63 -15.63
C LEU A 253 -19.75 -27.78 -16.89
N PHE A 254 -19.20 -28.38 -17.95
CA PHE A 254 -18.83 -27.69 -19.19
C PHE A 254 -19.84 -27.86 -20.33
N THR A 255 -21.07 -28.24 -19.98
CA THR A 255 -22.19 -28.12 -20.90
C THR A 255 -22.57 -26.65 -21.00
N GLN A 256 -22.65 -26.12 -22.21
CA GLN A 256 -23.03 -24.75 -22.51
C GLN A 256 -24.50 -24.67 -22.91
N ILE A 257 -25.15 -23.55 -22.59
CA ILE A 257 -26.51 -23.20 -23.03
C ILE A 257 -26.53 -21.77 -23.56
N ASP A 258 -27.32 -21.49 -24.59
CA ASP A 258 -27.51 -20.14 -25.11
C ASP A 258 -28.84 -19.57 -24.61
N ILE A 259 -28.81 -18.44 -23.89
CA ILE A 259 -29.98 -17.94 -23.14
C ILE A 259 -30.21 -16.43 -23.24
N SER A 260 -31.45 -16.05 -22.94
CA SER A 260 -31.87 -14.70 -22.58
C SER A 260 -32.48 -14.69 -21.18
N ILE A 261 -32.35 -13.58 -20.44
CA ILE A 261 -32.66 -13.45 -19.01
C ILE A 261 -33.57 -12.24 -18.77
N ILE A 262 -34.54 -12.40 -17.86
CA ILE A 262 -35.33 -11.31 -17.25
C ILE A 262 -35.30 -11.51 -15.74
N THR A 263 -34.89 -10.47 -15.00
CA THR A 263 -34.88 -10.46 -13.54
C THR A 263 -35.85 -9.42 -13.00
N MET A 264 -36.66 -9.76 -11.99
CA MET A 264 -37.63 -8.87 -11.35
C MET A 264 -37.67 -9.08 -9.83
N GLN A 265 -38.13 -8.07 -9.07
CA GLN A 265 -38.32 -8.21 -7.61
C GLN A 265 -39.61 -8.96 -7.24
N ASP A 266 -40.65 -8.88 -8.07
CA ASP A 266 -41.96 -9.46 -7.80
C ASP A 266 -42.16 -10.78 -8.57
N GLU A 267 -42.22 -11.89 -7.83
CA GLU A 267 -42.41 -13.23 -8.38
C GLU A 267 -43.77 -13.39 -9.09
N ALA A 268 -44.84 -12.83 -8.55
CA ALA A 268 -46.19 -12.99 -9.09
C ALA A 268 -46.33 -12.24 -10.43
N ALA A 269 -45.74 -11.04 -10.50
CA ALA A 269 -45.65 -10.28 -11.73
C ALA A 269 -44.83 -11.02 -12.79
N LEU A 270 -43.67 -11.57 -12.42
CA LEU A 270 -42.82 -12.32 -13.36
C LEU A 270 -43.48 -13.63 -13.86
N LYS A 271 -44.26 -14.32 -13.01
CA LYS A 271 -45.07 -15.47 -13.43
C LYS A 271 -46.13 -15.09 -14.47
N THR A 272 -46.83 -13.97 -14.26
CA THR A 272 -47.80 -13.45 -15.24
C THR A 272 -47.11 -13.12 -16.57
N LEU A 273 -45.95 -12.48 -16.51
CA LEU A 273 -45.15 -12.17 -17.70
C LEU A 273 -44.68 -13.43 -18.42
N ALA A 274 -44.30 -14.49 -17.69
CA ALA A 274 -43.92 -15.78 -18.28
C ALA A 274 -45.07 -16.40 -19.09
N GLU A 275 -46.31 -16.34 -18.60
CA GLU A 275 -47.50 -16.83 -19.32
C GLU A 275 -47.76 -16.03 -20.61
N GLU A 276 -47.62 -14.71 -20.56
CA GLU A 276 -47.73 -13.84 -21.75
C GLU A 276 -46.67 -14.15 -22.81
N LEU A 277 -45.42 -14.38 -22.38
CA LEU A 277 -44.31 -14.75 -23.25
C LEU A 277 -44.52 -16.14 -23.87
N GLN A 278 -45.04 -17.11 -23.11
CA GLN A 278 -45.36 -18.45 -23.62
C GLN A 278 -46.53 -18.42 -24.61
N ALA A 279 -47.53 -17.55 -24.39
CA ALA A 279 -48.64 -17.34 -25.32
C ALA A 279 -48.25 -16.56 -26.58
N GLY A 280 -47.04 -15.98 -26.61
CA GLY A 280 -46.55 -15.16 -27.73
C GLY A 280 -47.24 -13.79 -27.84
N SER A 281 -47.89 -13.31 -26.78
CA SER A 281 -48.55 -12.01 -26.77
C SER A 281 -47.57 -10.84 -26.61
N LYS A 282 -46.36 -11.12 -26.11
CA LYS A 282 -45.22 -10.20 -26.02
C LYS A 282 -43.94 -10.91 -26.48
N THR A 283 -42.98 -10.14 -26.98
CA THR A 283 -41.63 -10.66 -27.26
C THR A 283 -40.78 -10.64 -26.00
N PHE A 284 -39.84 -11.57 -25.88
CA PHE A 284 -38.91 -11.61 -24.74
C PHE A 284 -38.05 -10.34 -24.66
N ALA A 285 -37.60 -9.82 -25.81
CA ALA A 285 -36.78 -8.62 -25.88
C ALA A 285 -37.50 -7.38 -25.37
N ASP A 286 -38.75 -7.15 -25.81
CA ASP A 286 -39.53 -6.00 -25.35
C ASP A 286 -39.87 -6.12 -23.85
N ALA A 287 -40.17 -7.34 -23.40
CA ALA A 287 -40.43 -7.63 -22.00
C ALA A 287 -39.21 -7.37 -21.12
N ALA A 288 -38.01 -7.75 -21.58
CA ALA A 288 -36.76 -7.52 -20.87
C ALA A 288 -36.44 -6.03 -20.74
N VAL A 289 -36.52 -5.27 -21.84
CA VAL A 289 -36.28 -3.81 -21.81
C VAL A 289 -37.24 -3.09 -20.87
N ALA A 290 -38.50 -3.53 -20.81
CA ALA A 290 -39.53 -2.86 -20.03
C ALA A 290 -39.52 -3.21 -18.53
N ASN A 291 -39.10 -4.42 -18.16
CA ASN A 291 -39.32 -4.95 -16.80
C ASN A 291 -38.06 -5.45 -16.10
N SER A 292 -37.01 -5.83 -16.84
CA SER A 292 -35.84 -6.46 -16.23
C SER A 292 -35.00 -5.44 -15.46
N ILE A 293 -34.53 -5.85 -14.28
CA ILE A 293 -33.64 -5.05 -13.43
C ILE A 293 -32.17 -5.48 -13.55
N ASP A 294 -31.87 -6.49 -14.37
CA ASP A 294 -30.51 -6.97 -14.60
C ASP A 294 -29.77 -6.16 -15.68
N THR A 295 -28.49 -6.46 -15.85
CA THR A 295 -27.60 -5.79 -16.80
C THR A 295 -27.92 -6.09 -18.26
N PHE A 296 -28.66 -7.16 -18.56
CA PHE A 296 -29.00 -7.58 -19.93
C PHE A 296 -30.27 -6.90 -20.46
N ALA A 297 -31.02 -6.20 -19.60
CA ALA A 297 -32.28 -5.53 -19.95
C ALA A 297 -32.18 -4.68 -21.22
N SER A 298 -31.14 -3.84 -21.32
CA SER A 298 -30.96 -2.92 -22.45
C SER A 298 -30.65 -3.61 -23.78
N GLU A 299 -30.20 -4.86 -23.74
CA GLU A 299 -29.92 -5.70 -24.91
C GLU A 299 -31.08 -6.69 -25.19
N GLY A 300 -32.28 -6.39 -24.71
CA GLY A 300 -33.43 -7.27 -24.85
C GLY A 300 -33.31 -8.56 -24.04
N GLY A 301 -32.55 -8.53 -22.95
CA GLY A 301 -32.31 -9.68 -22.08
C GLY A 301 -31.32 -10.68 -22.66
N ARG A 302 -30.64 -10.39 -23.78
CA ARG A 302 -29.68 -11.32 -24.39
C ARG A 302 -28.47 -11.53 -23.48
N ALA A 303 -28.30 -12.74 -22.95
CA ALA A 303 -27.19 -13.05 -22.05
C ALA A 303 -26.04 -13.83 -22.72
N GLY A 304 -26.31 -14.50 -23.84
CA GLY A 304 -25.30 -15.23 -24.60
C GLY A 304 -25.17 -16.70 -24.17
N VAL A 305 -23.99 -17.26 -24.44
CA VAL A 305 -23.63 -18.64 -24.11
C VAL A 305 -22.99 -18.69 -22.73
N TRP A 306 -23.47 -19.60 -21.90
CA TRP A 306 -23.00 -19.78 -20.52
C TRP A 306 -22.75 -21.25 -20.21
N TYR A 307 -21.74 -21.54 -19.39
CA TYR A 307 -21.55 -22.88 -18.84
C TYR A 307 -22.52 -23.16 -17.70
N LEU A 308 -22.85 -24.43 -17.49
CA LEU A 308 -23.68 -24.85 -16.36
C LEU A 308 -23.09 -24.40 -15.03
N TYR A 309 -21.78 -24.56 -14.83
CA TYR A 309 -21.12 -24.19 -13.57
C TYR A 309 -21.21 -22.68 -13.27
N GLU A 310 -21.28 -21.83 -14.29
CA GLU A 310 -21.39 -20.38 -14.11
C GLU A 310 -22.79 -20.01 -13.65
N LEU A 311 -23.79 -20.59 -14.30
CA LEU A 311 -25.19 -20.30 -14.02
C LEU A 311 -25.64 -20.80 -12.65
N GLN A 312 -24.98 -21.79 -12.06
CA GLN A 312 -25.31 -22.28 -10.70
C GLN A 312 -25.41 -21.16 -9.66
N GLN A 313 -24.59 -20.11 -9.77
CA GLN A 313 -24.58 -19.00 -8.83
C GLN A 313 -25.77 -18.04 -9.00
N ASN A 314 -26.50 -18.14 -10.11
CA ASN A 314 -27.68 -17.32 -10.39
C ASN A 314 -28.95 -17.87 -9.72
N PHE A 315 -28.87 -19.02 -9.04
CA PHE A 315 -29.99 -19.66 -8.34
C PHE A 315 -29.74 -19.64 -6.84
N ASN A 316 -30.79 -19.43 -6.05
CA ASN A 316 -30.71 -19.62 -4.60
C ASN A 316 -30.47 -21.10 -4.24
N GLU A 317 -31.02 -22.01 -5.04
CA GLU A 317 -30.79 -23.46 -4.97
C GLU A 317 -30.01 -23.87 -6.23
N PRO A 318 -28.67 -24.04 -6.15
CA PRO A 318 -27.82 -24.23 -7.33
C PRO A 318 -28.24 -25.39 -8.25
N ASP A 319 -28.79 -26.48 -7.69
CA ASP A 319 -29.22 -27.65 -8.46
C ASP A 319 -30.40 -27.37 -9.40
N GLN A 320 -31.13 -26.26 -9.19
CA GLN A 320 -32.22 -25.83 -10.08
C GLN A 320 -31.73 -25.44 -11.47
N VAL A 321 -30.42 -25.18 -11.65
CA VAL A 321 -29.82 -24.98 -12.97
C VAL A 321 -30.12 -26.17 -13.91
N ASN A 322 -30.21 -27.39 -13.38
CA ASN A 322 -30.51 -28.59 -14.17
C ASN A 322 -31.92 -28.55 -14.78
N VAL A 323 -32.86 -27.85 -14.14
CA VAL A 323 -34.21 -27.63 -14.67
C VAL A 323 -34.15 -26.67 -15.86
N LEU A 324 -33.34 -25.61 -15.77
CA LEU A 324 -33.08 -24.71 -16.91
C LEU A 324 -32.45 -25.47 -18.08
N PHE A 325 -31.42 -26.29 -17.83
CA PHE A 325 -30.77 -27.10 -18.87
C PHE A 325 -31.68 -28.21 -19.44
N SER A 326 -32.77 -28.56 -18.76
CA SER A 326 -33.79 -29.47 -19.29
C SER A 326 -34.89 -28.74 -20.09
N THR A 327 -34.86 -27.40 -20.12
CA THR A 327 -35.85 -26.59 -20.84
C THR A 327 -35.59 -26.66 -22.35
N LYS A 328 -36.66 -26.86 -23.12
CA LYS A 328 -36.56 -27.02 -24.58
C LYS A 328 -36.13 -25.72 -25.26
N GLU A 329 -35.31 -25.83 -26.29
CA GLU A 329 -34.97 -24.71 -27.19
C GLU A 329 -36.22 -23.95 -27.67
N GLY A 330 -36.11 -22.62 -27.70
CA GLY A 330 -37.17 -21.68 -28.04
C GLY A 330 -38.19 -21.44 -26.92
N SER A 331 -38.13 -22.19 -25.82
CA SER A 331 -39.11 -22.10 -24.73
C SER A 331 -38.63 -21.21 -23.60
N VAL A 332 -39.61 -20.65 -22.87
CA VAL A 332 -39.40 -19.89 -21.63
C VAL A 332 -39.43 -20.86 -20.45
N SER A 333 -38.46 -20.74 -19.54
CA SER A 333 -38.34 -21.57 -18.34
C SER A 333 -39.45 -21.28 -17.33
N GLN A 334 -39.46 -22.05 -16.23
CA GLN A 334 -40.14 -21.59 -15.01
C GLN A 334 -39.42 -20.40 -14.38
N VAL A 335 -40.09 -19.72 -13.44
CA VAL A 335 -39.47 -18.67 -12.61
C VAL A 335 -38.59 -19.33 -11.55
N PHE A 336 -37.38 -18.80 -11.37
CA PHE A 336 -36.41 -19.23 -10.37
C PHE A 336 -36.13 -18.14 -9.35
N ALA A 337 -35.92 -18.52 -8.09
CA ALA A 337 -35.41 -17.61 -7.08
C ALA A 337 -33.91 -17.42 -7.25
N SER A 338 -33.45 -16.18 -7.17
CA SER A 338 -32.06 -15.77 -7.35
C SER A 338 -31.62 -14.80 -6.25
N PRO A 339 -30.31 -14.58 -6.05
CA PRO A 339 -29.82 -13.61 -5.06
C PRO A 339 -30.30 -12.17 -5.30
N SER A 340 -30.69 -11.85 -6.54
CA SER A 340 -31.11 -10.51 -6.97
C SER A 340 -32.63 -10.34 -7.09
N GLY A 341 -33.41 -11.36 -6.75
CA GLY A 341 -34.88 -11.39 -6.92
C GLY A 341 -35.34 -12.68 -7.57
N PHE A 342 -36.21 -12.59 -8.57
CA PHE A 342 -36.73 -13.72 -9.32
C PHE A 342 -36.31 -13.60 -10.79
N THR A 343 -35.89 -14.72 -11.38
CA THR A 343 -35.32 -14.75 -12.73
C THR A 343 -36.10 -15.70 -13.62
N LEU A 344 -36.31 -15.29 -14.86
CA LEU A 344 -36.93 -16.04 -15.94
C LEU A 344 -35.96 -16.13 -17.11
N TYR A 345 -35.85 -17.30 -17.72
CA TYR A 345 -34.94 -17.54 -18.82
C TYR A 345 -35.70 -17.92 -20.08
N LYS A 346 -35.15 -17.58 -21.24
CA LYS A 346 -35.54 -18.17 -22.53
C LYS A 346 -34.34 -18.91 -23.10
N VAL A 347 -34.53 -20.16 -23.47
CA VAL A 347 -33.49 -20.99 -24.09
C VAL A 347 -33.44 -20.67 -25.58
N GLU A 348 -32.39 -20.01 -26.03
CA GLU A 348 -32.17 -19.65 -27.43
C GLU A 348 -31.59 -20.82 -28.23
N LYS A 349 -30.72 -21.62 -27.61
CA LYS A 349 -30.22 -22.90 -28.15
C LYS A 349 -30.15 -23.96 -27.06
N SER A 350 -30.49 -25.19 -27.42
CA SER A 350 -30.41 -26.34 -26.51
C SER A 350 -29.00 -26.55 -25.97
N PRO A 351 -28.87 -27.08 -24.74
CA PRO A 351 -27.55 -27.34 -24.18
C PRO A 351 -26.72 -28.32 -25.00
N ALA A 352 -25.44 -28.04 -25.12
CA ALA A 352 -24.47 -28.89 -25.80
C ALA A 352 -23.15 -28.89 -25.04
N LEU A 353 -22.40 -29.98 -25.14
CA LEU A 353 -21.04 -30.02 -24.60
C LEU A 353 -20.17 -29.02 -25.36
N ALA A 354 -19.34 -28.26 -24.65
CA ALA A 354 -18.40 -27.33 -25.27
C ALA A 354 -17.37 -28.07 -26.14
N ASP A 355 -16.82 -27.37 -27.13
CA ASP A 355 -15.73 -27.90 -27.97
C ASP A 355 -14.39 -27.77 -27.23
N PHE A 356 -13.90 -28.87 -26.66
CA PHE A 356 -12.64 -28.90 -25.93
C PHE A 356 -11.39 -28.86 -26.82
N THR A 357 -11.55 -28.62 -28.12
CA THR A 357 -10.43 -28.26 -29.01
C THR A 357 -10.32 -26.75 -29.24
N ASP A 358 -11.33 -25.99 -28.80
CA ASP A 358 -11.33 -24.54 -28.85
C ASP A 358 -10.45 -23.94 -27.75
N VAL A 359 -9.62 -22.96 -28.13
CA VAL A 359 -8.61 -22.37 -27.24
C VAL A 359 -9.25 -21.55 -26.11
N ASP A 360 -10.35 -20.86 -26.40
CA ASP A 360 -11.05 -20.05 -25.40
C ASP A 360 -11.77 -20.97 -24.39
N VAL A 361 -12.40 -22.05 -24.87
CA VAL A 361 -13.00 -23.08 -24.00
C VAL A 361 -11.96 -23.72 -23.08
N LEU A 362 -10.78 -24.07 -23.61
CA LEU A 362 -9.69 -24.63 -22.79
C LEU A 362 -9.19 -23.62 -21.75
N ALA A 363 -9.15 -22.33 -22.08
CA ALA A 363 -8.79 -21.28 -21.12
C ALA A 363 -9.83 -21.15 -19.99
N ASP A 364 -11.13 -21.23 -20.31
CA ASP A 364 -12.21 -21.24 -19.32
C ASP A 364 -12.10 -22.45 -18.40
N VAL A 365 -11.89 -23.65 -18.95
CA VAL A 365 -11.70 -24.87 -18.17
C VAL A 365 -10.47 -24.76 -17.27
N LYS A 366 -9.32 -24.26 -17.77
CA LYS A 366 -8.13 -24.03 -16.93
C LYS A 366 -8.43 -23.07 -15.78
N THR A 367 -9.19 -22.00 -16.05
CA THR A 367 -9.63 -21.04 -15.03
C THR A 367 -10.53 -21.70 -13.99
N TYR A 368 -11.45 -22.57 -14.42
CA TYR A 368 -12.27 -23.38 -13.53
C TYR A 368 -11.41 -24.27 -12.63
N ILE A 369 -10.52 -25.09 -13.21
CA ILE A 369 -9.65 -25.98 -12.44
C ILE A 369 -8.81 -25.17 -11.45
N GLY A 370 -8.20 -24.07 -11.89
CA GLY A 370 -7.37 -23.22 -11.03
C GLY A 370 -8.12 -22.60 -9.84
N SER A 371 -9.45 -22.39 -9.96
CA SER A 371 -10.27 -21.76 -8.93
C SER A 371 -11.05 -22.75 -8.06
N LYS A 372 -11.54 -23.86 -8.63
CA LYS A 372 -12.38 -24.86 -7.96
C LYS A 372 -11.60 -26.10 -7.52
N ASP A 373 -10.61 -26.51 -8.29
CA ASP A 373 -9.77 -27.67 -8.03
C ASP A 373 -8.27 -27.36 -8.10
N PRO A 374 -7.78 -26.35 -7.33
CA PRO A 374 -6.37 -25.91 -7.39
C PRO A 374 -5.38 -27.05 -7.07
N ALA A 375 -5.83 -28.09 -6.36
CA ALA A 375 -5.06 -29.29 -6.08
C ALA A 375 -4.60 -30.03 -7.34
N ILE A 376 -5.40 -30.01 -8.42
CA ILE A 376 -5.07 -30.70 -9.68
C ILE A 376 -3.86 -30.04 -10.34
N VAL A 377 -3.93 -28.72 -10.51
CA VAL A 377 -2.82 -27.94 -11.09
C VAL A 377 -1.59 -28.03 -10.19
N SER A 378 -1.74 -27.76 -8.89
CA SER A 378 -0.59 -27.76 -7.98
C SER A 378 0.09 -29.13 -7.87
N SER A 379 -0.64 -30.24 -7.89
CA SER A 379 -0.05 -31.58 -7.90
C SER A 379 0.76 -31.83 -9.18
N TYR A 380 0.22 -31.45 -10.34
CA TYR A 380 0.94 -31.56 -11.62
C TYR A 380 2.24 -30.72 -11.62
N LEU A 381 2.18 -29.46 -11.16
CA LEU A 381 3.35 -28.59 -11.11
C LEU A 381 4.43 -29.12 -10.16
N GLN A 382 4.03 -29.66 -9.01
CA GLN A 382 4.95 -30.28 -8.05
C GLN A 382 5.59 -31.55 -8.61
N GLU A 383 4.82 -32.38 -9.31
CA GLU A 383 5.34 -33.57 -9.98
C GLU A 383 6.38 -33.19 -11.04
N LYS A 384 6.07 -32.21 -11.91
CA LYS A 384 7.01 -31.76 -12.96
C LYS A 384 8.26 -31.10 -12.40
N ALA A 385 8.13 -30.31 -11.34
CA ALA A 385 9.28 -29.75 -10.64
C ALA A 385 10.14 -30.85 -9.98
N SER A 386 9.52 -31.90 -9.41
CA SER A 386 10.22 -33.04 -8.85
C SER A 386 10.97 -33.84 -9.93
N GLU A 387 10.31 -34.15 -11.05
CA GLU A 387 10.95 -34.79 -12.21
C GLU A 387 12.15 -33.98 -12.73
N PHE A 388 11.97 -32.67 -12.89
CA PHE A 388 13.03 -31.76 -13.32
C PHE A 388 14.20 -31.77 -12.32
N TYR A 389 13.91 -31.66 -11.01
CA TYR A 389 14.92 -31.70 -9.96
C TYR A 389 15.77 -32.99 -10.03
N GLN A 390 15.14 -34.16 -10.18
CA GLN A 390 15.85 -35.44 -10.27
C GLN A 390 16.73 -35.54 -11.53
N ALA A 391 16.26 -35.02 -12.67
CA ALA A 391 17.02 -34.97 -13.91
C ALA A 391 18.20 -33.99 -13.81
N ALA A 392 17.96 -32.79 -13.27
CA ALA A 392 18.96 -31.73 -13.13
C ALA A 392 20.03 -32.05 -12.07
N ALA A 393 19.71 -32.85 -11.05
CA ALA A 393 20.67 -33.28 -10.04
C ALA A 393 21.87 -34.07 -10.61
N ASN A 394 21.68 -34.74 -11.75
CA ASN A 394 22.69 -35.57 -12.40
C ASN A 394 23.06 -35.07 -13.82
N GLY A 395 22.45 -33.97 -14.26
CA GLY A 395 22.56 -33.44 -15.62
C GLY A 395 23.03 -31.98 -15.65
N ASP A 396 23.21 -31.47 -16.86
CA ASP A 396 23.39 -30.04 -17.07
C ASP A 396 22.04 -29.31 -16.97
N PHE A 397 21.98 -28.27 -16.14
CA PHE A 397 20.72 -27.61 -15.79
C PHE A 397 20.02 -26.98 -17.01
N ALA A 398 20.78 -26.35 -17.91
CA ALA A 398 20.24 -25.74 -19.12
C ALA A 398 19.77 -26.81 -20.11
N SER A 399 20.56 -27.87 -20.30
CA SER A 399 20.19 -28.99 -21.16
C SER A 399 18.93 -29.72 -20.68
N VAL A 400 18.72 -29.84 -19.37
CA VAL A 400 17.48 -30.41 -18.80
C VAL A 400 16.32 -29.44 -18.97
N ALA A 401 16.53 -28.13 -18.84
CA ALA A 401 15.50 -27.11 -19.08
C ALA A 401 14.96 -27.19 -20.52
N GLU A 402 15.83 -27.38 -21.52
CA GLU A 402 15.43 -27.61 -22.90
C GLU A 402 14.57 -28.88 -23.07
N GLN A 403 14.92 -29.98 -22.38
CA GLN A 403 14.13 -31.23 -22.43
C GLN A 403 12.73 -31.08 -21.84
N PHE A 404 12.58 -30.23 -20.83
CA PHE A 404 11.30 -29.92 -20.19
C PHE A 404 10.57 -28.75 -20.85
N ASN A 405 11.14 -28.15 -21.89
CA ASN A 405 10.61 -26.96 -22.58
C ASN A 405 10.31 -25.81 -21.59
N VAL A 406 11.22 -25.58 -20.64
CA VAL A 406 11.15 -24.49 -19.66
C VAL A 406 12.34 -23.54 -19.82
N ASN A 407 12.12 -22.26 -19.55
CA ASN A 407 13.17 -21.25 -19.64
C ASN A 407 13.98 -21.18 -18.35
N VAL A 408 15.31 -21.08 -18.49
CA VAL A 408 16.20 -20.76 -17.37
C VAL A 408 16.20 -19.24 -17.17
N VAL A 409 15.90 -18.81 -15.95
CA VAL A 409 16.01 -17.43 -15.51
C VAL A 409 17.27 -17.28 -14.67
N GLU A 410 18.09 -16.29 -15.01
CA GLU A 410 19.30 -15.94 -14.27
C GLU A 410 19.02 -14.81 -13.28
N VAL A 411 19.44 -14.99 -12.05
CA VAL A 411 19.26 -14.04 -10.95
C VAL A 411 20.63 -13.67 -10.39
N GLY A 412 20.91 -12.38 -10.36
CA GLY A 412 22.18 -11.84 -9.87
C GLY A 412 22.41 -12.05 -8.36
N ALA A 413 23.64 -11.79 -7.92
CA ALA A 413 24.05 -11.95 -6.53
C ALA A 413 23.10 -11.19 -5.58
N THR A 414 22.42 -11.95 -4.72
CA THR A 414 21.46 -11.43 -3.74
C THR A 414 21.84 -11.94 -2.35
N PRO A 415 21.89 -11.11 -1.30
CA PRO A 415 22.20 -11.56 0.04
C PRO A 415 20.97 -12.16 0.75
N ALA A 416 21.21 -12.96 1.78
CA ALA A 416 20.15 -13.50 2.61
C ALA A 416 19.46 -12.38 3.40
N ASN A 417 18.23 -12.03 3.02
CA ASN A 417 17.44 -10.99 3.68
C ASN A 417 16.13 -11.53 4.27
N ILE A 418 16.24 -12.45 5.24
CA ILE A 418 15.08 -13.15 5.85
C ILE A 418 14.20 -12.17 6.65
N GLY A 419 14.82 -11.18 7.30
CA GLY A 419 14.11 -10.18 8.10
C GLY A 419 13.54 -9.02 7.30
N GLU A 420 13.61 -9.06 5.96
CA GLU A 420 13.18 -7.99 5.06
C GLU A 420 13.77 -6.62 5.43
N SER A 421 15.03 -6.61 5.87
CA SER A 421 15.76 -5.39 6.18
C SER A 421 15.84 -4.52 4.94
N SER A 422 15.46 -3.26 5.09
CA SER A 422 15.60 -2.25 4.03
C SER A 422 17.06 -1.97 3.67
N TYR A 423 18.01 -2.36 4.52
CA TYR A 423 19.46 -2.17 4.33
C TYR A 423 20.14 -3.26 3.52
N LEU A 424 19.43 -4.37 3.25
CA LEU A 424 19.96 -5.47 2.46
C LEU A 424 19.24 -5.55 1.12
N SER A 425 19.99 -5.86 0.07
CA SER A 425 19.41 -6.17 -1.24
C SER A 425 18.48 -7.38 -1.13
N SER A 426 17.48 -7.45 -2.03
CA SER A 426 16.50 -8.54 -2.04
C SER A 426 16.15 -8.95 -3.47
N PHE A 427 15.48 -10.09 -3.61
CA PHE A 427 15.00 -10.58 -4.91
C PHE A 427 14.00 -9.63 -5.59
N ALA A 428 13.44 -8.65 -4.89
CA ALA A 428 12.62 -7.61 -5.51
C ALA A 428 13.40 -6.78 -6.55
N TYR A 429 14.75 -6.74 -6.47
CA TYR A 429 15.62 -6.03 -7.40
C TYR A 429 16.25 -6.96 -8.42
N THR A 430 16.75 -8.11 -7.98
CA THR A 430 17.49 -9.06 -8.82
C THR A 430 16.60 -10.04 -9.58
N ASP A 431 15.35 -10.19 -9.17
CA ASP A 431 14.33 -11.02 -9.80
C ASP A 431 12.96 -10.29 -9.80
N TYR A 432 12.94 -9.06 -10.34
CA TYR A 432 11.75 -8.21 -10.32
C TYR A 432 10.55 -8.90 -10.99
N GLN A 433 9.48 -9.13 -10.21
CA GLN A 433 8.27 -9.87 -10.61
C GLN A 433 8.52 -11.34 -11.00
N GLY A 434 9.72 -11.86 -10.76
CA GLY A 434 10.05 -13.24 -11.05
C GLY A 434 9.53 -14.22 -10.00
N ALA A 435 9.61 -15.51 -10.35
CA ALA A 435 9.05 -16.56 -9.54
C ALA A 435 9.91 -16.82 -8.29
N LEU A 436 11.23 -16.62 -8.35
CA LEU A 436 12.12 -16.76 -7.19
C LEU A 436 11.80 -15.71 -6.13
N ALA A 437 11.59 -14.44 -6.52
CA ALA A 437 11.13 -13.39 -5.61
C ALA A 437 9.80 -13.75 -4.92
N SER A 438 8.90 -14.46 -5.61
CA SER A 438 7.60 -14.86 -5.05
C SER A 438 7.66 -16.05 -4.08
N VAL A 439 8.64 -16.95 -4.25
CA VAL A 439 8.80 -18.15 -3.41
C VAL A 439 9.80 -17.96 -2.26
N ALA A 440 10.73 -17.03 -2.39
CA ALA A 440 11.82 -16.80 -1.44
C ALA A 440 11.46 -15.78 -0.35
N THR A 441 10.27 -15.92 0.24
CA THR A 441 9.71 -14.95 1.22
C THR A 441 9.72 -15.45 2.67
N GLY A 442 10.20 -16.68 2.92
CA GLY A 442 10.19 -17.31 4.25
C GLY A 442 11.54 -17.92 4.64
N GLU A 443 11.72 -18.13 5.95
CA GLU A 443 12.95 -18.67 6.53
C GLU A 443 13.34 -20.02 5.91
N GLU A 444 12.40 -20.94 5.73
CA GLU A 444 12.66 -22.26 5.16
C GLU A 444 13.18 -22.19 3.71
N ALA A 445 12.57 -21.37 2.86
CA ALA A 445 12.99 -21.21 1.47
C ALA A 445 14.37 -20.55 1.39
N MET A 446 14.59 -19.48 2.16
CA MET A 446 15.87 -18.79 2.24
C MET A 446 16.96 -19.71 2.79
N LYS A 447 16.67 -20.51 3.82
CA LYS A 447 17.61 -21.48 4.36
C LYS A 447 18.04 -22.50 3.30
N LYS A 448 17.13 -23.02 2.50
CA LYS A 448 17.47 -23.95 1.40
C LYS A 448 18.38 -23.28 0.36
N LEU A 449 18.06 -22.06 -0.07
CA LEU A 449 18.83 -21.31 -1.07
C LEU A 449 20.25 -20.94 -0.57
N TYR A 450 20.37 -20.52 0.69
CA TYR A 450 21.62 -19.96 1.24
C TYR A 450 22.47 -20.94 2.03
N SER A 451 22.00 -22.15 2.34
CA SER A 451 22.81 -23.19 3.00
C SER A 451 23.35 -24.27 2.06
N ALA A 452 22.82 -24.39 0.85
CA ALA A 452 23.30 -25.35 -0.14
C ALA A 452 24.71 -24.98 -0.65
N ALA A 453 25.47 -25.96 -1.14
CA ALA A 453 26.76 -25.69 -1.76
C ALA A 453 26.58 -25.06 -3.15
N VAL A 454 27.54 -24.24 -3.59
CA VAL A 454 27.59 -23.74 -4.97
C VAL A 454 27.57 -24.92 -5.95
N GLY A 455 26.77 -24.79 -7.01
CA GLY A 455 26.53 -25.83 -8.01
C GLY A 455 25.42 -26.81 -7.66
N THR A 456 24.87 -26.75 -6.44
CA THR A 456 23.78 -27.64 -6.00
C THR A 456 22.44 -27.18 -6.57
N VAL A 457 21.67 -28.15 -7.08
CA VAL A 457 20.25 -27.96 -7.41
C VAL A 457 19.44 -28.06 -6.13
N ILE A 458 18.58 -27.08 -5.89
CA ILE A 458 17.70 -26.99 -4.74
C ILE A 458 16.42 -27.75 -5.04
N GLU A 459 15.92 -28.50 -4.05
CA GLU A 459 14.61 -29.14 -4.14
C GLU A 459 13.49 -28.12 -4.44
N PRO A 460 12.34 -28.55 -4.99
CA PRO A 460 11.28 -27.64 -5.38
C PRO A 460 10.85 -26.67 -4.26
N LEU A 461 10.84 -25.38 -4.58
CA LEU A 461 10.32 -24.31 -3.72
C LEU A 461 8.93 -23.92 -4.22
N ILE A 462 7.95 -23.87 -3.30
CA ILE A 462 6.53 -23.76 -3.65
C ILE A 462 5.92 -22.54 -2.95
N SER A 463 5.21 -21.71 -3.71
CA SER A 463 4.36 -20.63 -3.21
C SER A 463 3.11 -20.52 -4.09
N GLY A 464 1.96 -20.99 -3.58
CA GLY A 464 0.74 -21.08 -4.37
C GLY A 464 0.91 -21.96 -5.62
N ASN A 465 0.61 -21.40 -6.80
CA ASN A 465 0.79 -22.07 -8.09
C ASN A 465 2.15 -21.77 -8.75
N ASN A 466 3.09 -21.19 -8.02
CA ASN A 466 4.48 -21.03 -8.46
C ASN A 466 5.32 -22.11 -7.81
N VAL A 467 5.83 -23.03 -8.62
CA VAL A 467 6.81 -24.02 -8.19
C VAL A 467 8.09 -23.77 -8.97
N ILE A 468 9.21 -23.57 -8.27
CA ILE A 468 10.50 -23.40 -8.93
C ILE A 468 11.48 -24.47 -8.52
N VAL A 469 12.45 -24.73 -9.40
CA VAL A 469 13.68 -25.46 -9.08
C VAL A 469 14.83 -24.53 -9.38
N ALA A 470 15.68 -24.29 -8.38
CA ALA A 470 16.81 -23.37 -8.50
C ALA A 470 18.13 -24.13 -8.43
N LYS A 471 19.21 -23.55 -8.97
CA LYS A 471 20.59 -23.99 -8.82
C LYS A 471 21.41 -22.82 -8.32
N VAL A 472 22.20 -23.06 -7.27
CA VAL A 472 23.14 -22.05 -6.75
C VAL A 472 24.31 -21.94 -7.73
N MET A 473 24.56 -20.74 -8.25
CA MET A 473 25.57 -20.55 -9.32
C MET A 473 26.89 -20.01 -8.78
N SER A 474 26.83 -19.02 -7.89
CA SER A 474 28.00 -18.45 -7.22
C SER A 474 27.63 -17.96 -5.82
N GLU A 475 28.66 -17.77 -5.00
CA GLU A 475 28.60 -16.93 -3.80
C GLU A 475 29.63 -15.82 -4.02
N GLU A 476 29.14 -14.60 -4.17
CA GLU A 476 29.95 -13.43 -4.51
C GLU A 476 29.33 -12.14 -3.94
N PRO A 477 30.13 -11.10 -3.73
CA PRO A 477 29.59 -9.81 -3.31
C PRO A 477 28.59 -9.25 -4.31
N ILE A 478 27.63 -8.48 -3.81
CA ILE A 478 26.83 -7.60 -4.68
C ILE A 478 27.73 -6.71 -5.53
N ASP A 479 27.23 -6.30 -6.69
CA ASP A 479 28.02 -5.50 -7.64
C ASP A 479 28.41 -4.12 -7.07
N GLU A 480 29.52 -3.58 -7.57
CA GLU A 480 30.11 -2.34 -7.03
C GLU A 480 29.18 -1.13 -7.18
N ASN A 481 28.35 -1.06 -8.22
CA ASN A 481 27.40 0.05 -8.38
C ASN A 481 26.32 0.01 -7.29
N THR A 482 25.83 -1.18 -6.96
CA THR A 482 24.89 -1.38 -5.85
C THR A 482 25.55 -1.03 -4.51
N LYS A 483 26.82 -1.38 -4.30
CA LYS A 483 27.57 -0.98 -3.08
C LYS A 483 27.72 0.53 -2.95
N ASP A 484 28.13 1.21 -4.02
CA ASP A 484 28.29 2.66 -4.04
C ASP A 484 26.96 3.38 -3.77
N TYR A 485 25.87 2.89 -4.37
CA TYR A 485 24.53 3.37 -4.10
C TYR A 485 24.14 3.21 -2.63
N LEU A 486 24.33 2.03 -2.04
CA LEU A 486 24.03 1.78 -0.63
C LEU A 486 24.89 2.65 0.30
N ARG A 487 26.18 2.83 0.00
CA ARG A 487 27.08 3.73 0.75
C ARG A 487 26.55 5.17 0.78
N TYR A 488 26.01 5.64 -0.34
CA TYR A 488 25.43 6.99 -0.44
C TYR A 488 24.09 7.11 0.28
N VAL A 489 23.20 6.12 0.16
CA VAL A 489 21.82 6.19 0.67
C VAL A 489 21.69 5.80 2.14
N TYR A 490 22.58 4.94 2.65
CA TYR A 490 22.48 4.41 4.01
C TYR A 490 22.43 5.50 5.11
N PRO A 491 23.26 6.57 5.10
CA PRO A 491 23.18 7.62 6.12
C PRO A 491 21.81 8.30 6.18
N TYR A 492 21.16 8.50 5.03
CA TYR A 492 19.81 9.05 4.96
C TYR A 492 18.77 8.08 5.53
N MET A 493 18.89 6.79 5.20
CA MET A 493 17.99 5.76 5.73
C MET A 493 18.14 5.60 7.24
N ALA A 494 19.37 5.56 7.74
CA ALA A 494 19.67 5.48 9.17
C ALA A 494 19.10 6.69 9.92
N GLN A 495 19.25 7.91 9.37
CA GLN A 495 18.67 9.12 9.96
C GLN A 495 17.13 9.05 10.01
N ASN A 496 16.49 8.56 8.95
CA ASN A 496 15.04 8.36 8.93
C ASN A 496 14.61 7.30 9.94
N GLN A 497 15.35 6.20 10.06
CA GLN A 497 15.06 5.15 11.03
C GLN A 497 15.18 5.66 12.47
N ILE A 498 16.20 6.45 12.81
CA ILE A 498 16.36 7.05 14.15
C ILE A 498 15.11 7.87 14.52
N GLN A 499 14.56 8.63 13.57
CA GLN A 499 13.34 9.40 13.79
C GLN A 499 12.12 8.50 14.08
N GLN A 500 11.98 7.42 13.32
CA GLN A 500 10.91 6.45 13.50
C GLN A 500 11.04 5.71 14.83
N ASP A 501 12.25 5.26 15.18
CA ASP A 501 12.56 4.55 16.41
C ASP A 501 12.29 5.43 17.64
N LEU A 502 12.72 6.70 17.60
CA LEU A 502 12.46 7.66 18.68
C LEU A 502 10.95 7.80 18.90
N ALA A 503 10.19 8.05 17.84
CA ALA A 503 8.74 8.17 17.94
C ALA A 503 8.07 6.88 18.42
N GLN A 504 8.43 5.74 17.84
CA GLN A 504 7.88 4.45 18.23
C GLN A 504 8.20 4.16 19.70
N SER A 505 9.41 4.46 20.16
CA SER A 505 9.79 4.30 21.57
C SER A 505 8.94 5.15 22.50
N ILE A 506 8.49 6.34 22.06
CA ILE A 506 7.62 7.21 22.85
C ILE A 506 6.19 6.67 22.89
N PHE A 507 5.61 6.32 21.75
CA PHE A 507 4.20 5.90 21.68
C PHE A 507 3.96 4.45 22.12
N ALA A 508 4.97 3.59 22.06
CA ALA A 508 4.91 2.21 22.58
C ALA A 508 5.31 2.10 24.06
N SER A 509 5.79 3.20 24.66
CA SER A 509 6.22 3.22 26.06
C SER A 509 5.04 3.05 27.03
N ASP A 510 5.25 2.29 28.10
CA ASP A 510 4.33 2.13 29.23
C ASP A 510 4.04 3.45 29.97
N LYS A 511 4.94 4.42 29.85
CA LYS A 511 4.76 5.80 30.31
C LYS A 511 3.61 6.56 29.66
N LEU A 512 3.15 6.16 28.47
CA LEU A 512 2.01 6.78 27.81
C LEU A 512 0.71 6.13 28.29
N LYS A 513 -0.16 6.92 28.91
CA LYS A 513 -1.56 6.56 29.12
C LYS A 513 -2.42 7.38 28.17
N ASP A 514 -2.91 6.74 27.12
CA ASP A 514 -3.74 7.36 26.09
C ASP A 514 -5.24 7.25 26.47
N ASP A 515 -5.91 8.40 26.59
CA ASP A 515 -7.37 8.50 26.77
C ASP A 515 -7.99 9.36 25.66
N PHE A 516 -7.29 9.52 24.54
CA PHE A 516 -7.66 10.45 23.48
C PHE A 516 -9.03 10.13 22.91
N PHE A 517 -9.24 8.87 22.53
CA PHE A 517 -10.46 8.46 21.83
C PHE A 517 -11.71 8.70 22.69
N ASN A 518 -11.64 8.34 23.97
CA ASN A 518 -12.73 8.50 24.92
C ASN A 518 -13.05 9.97 25.17
N VAL A 519 -12.03 10.80 25.43
CA VAL A 519 -12.21 12.25 25.66
C VAL A 519 -12.70 12.94 24.39
N PHE A 520 -12.19 12.55 23.22
CA PHE A 520 -12.66 13.06 21.94
C PHE A 520 -14.14 12.76 21.73
N LEU A 521 -14.60 11.51 21.89
CA LEU A 521 -16.01 11.17 21.70
C LEU A 521 -16.92 11.87 22.73
N THR A 522 -16.57 11.78 24.01
CA THR A 522 -17.48 12.20 25.09
C THR A 522 -17.46 13.70 25.35
N LYS A 523 -16.31 14.37 25.17
CA LYS A 523 -16.11 15.79 25.51
C LYS A 523 -15.97 16.70 24.30
N VAL A 524 -15.48 16.20 23.17
CA VAL A 524 -15.32 17.00 21.94
C VAL A 524 -16.51 16.80 20.99
N MET A 525 -16.92 15.56 20.74
CA MET A 525 -18.06 15.25 19.87
C MET A 525 -19.40 15.28 20.62
N GLY A 526 -19.39 15.11 21.94
CA GLY A 526 -20.60 15.09 22.78
C GLY A 526 -21.41 13.79 22.67
N GLU A 527 -20.87 12.75 22.03
CA GLU A 527 -21.48 11.43 21.98
C GLU A 527 -21.17 10.69 23.29
N GLY A 528 -22.20 10.54 24.14
CA GLY A 528 -22.08 9.89 25.45
C GLY A 528 -22.78 10.61 26.60
N SER A 529 -23.37 11.79 26.37
CA SER A 529 -24.25 12.45 27.35
C SER A 529 -25.73 12.18 27.04
N ALA A 530 -26.11 10.91 27.02
CA ALA A 530 -27.52 10.51 27.07
C ALA A 530 -27.74 9.74 28.38
N ASN A 531 -28.19 10.46 29.40
CA ASN A 531 -28.96 9.91 30.50
C ASN A 531 -30.36 10.52 30.43
#